data_AF-X1H291-F1
#
_entry.id   AF-X1H291-F1
#
_cell.length_a   1.000
_cell.length_b   1.000
_cell.length_c   1.000
_cell.angle_alpha   90.00
_cell.angle_beta   90.00
_cell.angle_gamma   90.00
#
_symmetry.space_group_name_H-M   'P 1'
#
loop_
_entity.id
_entity.type
_entity.pdbx_description
1 polymer ?
#
loop_
_entity_poly.entity_id
_entity_poly.type
_entity_poly.pdbx_seq_one_letter_code
_entity_poly.pdbx_strand_id
1 'polypeptide(L)'
;APAVHIWFYKAIPNRLGTLLAMKSADLEKIIYFQDYVVTDPGQSPLKAGQLLSEEEFREALNKYGNAFKASMGAEAIKALLLNLDVHTLSNELRLAITKTSSKQKIKDLTKRLKTVNEVKNSSNKPEWIVLEVVPVIPPDLRPLVLLERGNFATSDLNDLYRRIINRNNRLKKLMDLNAPDVIIRNEKRMLQQAVDSLLDNGRCRRPVLGSNNRPLKSLTDMIKGKQGRFRENLLGKRVDYSARSVIVVGPNLKLYQCGLPK
;
A
#
# COMPACT_ATOMS: atom_id res chain seq x y z
N ALA A 1 -1.01 -13.15 9.41
CA ALA A 1 -1.66 -11.89 9.84
C ALA A 1 -1.95 -11.06 8.61
N PRO A 2 -3.09 -10.34 8.55
CA PRO A 2 -3.43 -9.48 7.41
C PRO A 2 -2.50 -8.25 7.34
N ALA A 3 -2.41 -7.65 6.16
CA ALA A 3 -1.65 -6.42 5.91
C ALA A 3 -2.48 -5.39 5.13
N VAL A 4 -2.44 -4.12 5.51
CA VAL A 4 -3.17 -3.06 4.79
C VAL A 4 -2.41 -2.69 3.52
N HIS A 5 -3.09 -2.59 2.38
CA HIS A 5 -2.44 -2.24 1.13
C HIS A 5 -1.99 -0.77 1.10
N ILE A 6 -0.67 -0.53 0.94
CA ILE A 6 -0.03 0.80 1.05
C ILE A 6 -0.66 1.90 0.18
N TRP A 7 -1.07 1.57 -1.05
CA TRP A 7 -1.71 2.54 -1.95
C TRP A 7 -2.98 3.17 -1.38
N PHE A 8 -3.73 2.50 -0.51
CA PHE A 8 -5.02 3.05 -0.05
C PHE A 8 -4.90 3.99 1.16
N TYR A 9 -3.79 3.95 1.89
CA TYR A 9 -3.57 4.82 3.07
C TYR A 9 -2.39 5.79 2.97
N LYS A 10 -1.41 5.52 2.08
CA LYS A 10 -0.27 6.42 1.80
C LYS A 10 -0.36 7.17 0.47
N ALA A 11 -1.15 6.70 -0.50
CA ALA A 11 -1.32 7.45 -1.74
C ALA A 11 -2.29 8.62 -1.54
N ILE A 12 -2.14 9.64 -2.40
CA ILE A 12 -3.04 10.78 -2.46
C ILE A 12 -3.95 10.58 -3.66
N PRO A 13 -5.29 10.64 -3.50
CA PRO A 13 -6.02 10.84 -2.24
C PRO A 13 -6.00 9.60 -1.33
N ASN A 14 -5.97 9.81 0.00
CA ASN A 14 -6.07 8.74 0.99
C ASN A 14 -7.52 8.20 1.04
N ARG A 15 -7.77 7.12 0.29
CA ARG A 15 -9.10 6.51 0.17
C ARG A 15 -9.56 5.87 1.48
N LEU A 16 -8.67 5.19 2.20
CA LEU A 16 -9.00 4.57 3.48
C LEU A 16 -9.38 5.62 4.54
N GLY A 17 -8.59 6.68 4.66
CA GLY A 17 -8.86 7.79 5.59
C GLY A 17 -10.14 8.53 5.25
N THR A 18 -10.41 8.73 3.96
CA THR A 18 -11.68 9.34 3.52
C THR A 18 -12.87 8.45 3.89
N LEU A 19 -12.77 7.13 3.70
CA LEU A 19 -13.84 6.19 3.98
C LEU A 19 -14.16 6.12 5.48
N LEU A 20 -13.14 5.96 6.33
CA LEU A 20 -13.27 5.87 7.79
C LEU A 20 -13.40 7.23 8.48
N ALA A 21 -13.32 8.35 7.75
CA ALA A 21 -13.23 9.71 8.31
C ALA A 21 -12.11 9.89 9.35
N MET A 22 -10.94 9.31 9.07
CA MET A 22 -9.76 9.38 9.92
C MET A 22 -8.62 10.12 9.23
N LYS A 23 -7.76 10.79 10.01
CA LYS A 23 -6.56 11.44 9.46
C LYS A 23 -5.53 10.37 9.07
N SER A 24 -4.70 10.68 8.07
CA SER A 24 -3.63 9.77 7.64
C SER A 24 -2.65 9.41 8.76
N ALA A 25 -2.32 10.38 9.63
CA ALA A 25 -1.44 10.15 10.77
C ALA A 25 -2.02 9.13 11.74
N ASP A 26 -3.32 9.24 12.04
CA ASP A 26 -4.01 8.35 12.98
C ASP A 26 -4.08 6.92 12.42
N LEU A 27 -4.37 6.77 11.13
CA LEU A 27 -4.32 5.47 10.45
C LEU A 27 -2.94 4.83 10.50
N GLU A 28 -1.87 5.60 10.31
CA GLU A 28 -0.50 5.08 10.42
C GLU A 28 -0.21 4.54 11.82
N LYS A 29 -0.63 5.26 12.87
CA LYS A 29 -0.42 4.81 14.25
C LYS A 29 -1.12 3.47 14.52
N ILE A 30 -2.35 3.30 14.02
CA ILE A 30 -3.10 2.05 14.16
C ILE A 30 -2.40 0.92 13.37
N ILE A 31 -2.12 1.14 12.08
CA ILE A 31 -1.54 0.13 11.17
C ILE A 31 -0.17 -0.35 11.66
N TYR A 32 0.65 0.54 12.21
CA TYR A 32 1.99 0.22 12.70
C TYR A 32 2.04 -0.13 14.19
N PHE A 33 0.91 -0.53 14.79
CA PHE A 33 0.82 -1.05 16.17
C PHE A 33 1.33 -0.05 17.23
N GLN A 34 1.03 1.24 17.07
CA GLN A 34 1.35 2.29 18.07
C GLN A 34 0.16 2.57 18.99
N ASP A 35 -1.01 2.84 18.40
CA ASP A 35 -2.24 3.19 19.14
C ASP A 35 -3.33 2.15 18.85
N TYR A 36 -4.27 2.01 19.80
CA TYR A 36 -5.49 1.21 19.62
C TYR A 36 -6.58 2.05 18.98
N VAL A 37 -7.51 1.39 18.30
CA VAL A 37 -8.75 2.00 17.83
C VAL A 37 -9.95 1.21 18.35
N VAL A 38 -10.96 1.94 18.83
CA VAL A 38 -12.22 1.36 19.27
C VAL A 38 -12.99 0.85 18.05
N THR A 39 -13.13 -0.46 17.95
CA THR A 39 -13.86 -1.13 16.86
C THR A 39 -15.35 -1.29 17.18
N ASP A 40 -15.67 -1.49 18.45
CA ASP A 40 -17.03 -1.57 18.96
C ASP A 40 -17.11 -0.84 20.32
N PRO A 41 -17.86 0.27 20.42
CA PRO A 41 -17.99 1.03 21.66
C PRO A 41 -18.85 0.30 22.72
N GLY A 42 -19.69 -0.66 22.33
CA GLY A 42 -20.58 -1.39 23.24
C GLY A 42 -21.39 -0.46 24.16
N GLN A 43 -21.32 -0.69 25.48
CA GLN A 43 -22.01 0.13 26.49
C GLN A 43 -21.12 1.24 27.08
N SER A 44 -19.89 1.37 26.59
CA SER A 44 -18.95 2.39 27.08
C SER A 44 -19.27 3.78 26.49
N PRO A 45 -18.82 4.87 27.13
CA PRO A 45 -18.97 6.22 26.57
C PRO A 45 -18.00 6.51 25.40
N LEU A 46 -17.19 5.53 25.00
CA LEU A 46 -16.22 5.67 23.91
C LEU A 46 -16.93 5.72 22.55
N LYS A 47 -16.27 6.32 21.55
CA LYS A 47 -16.81 6.40 20.18
C LYS A 47 -16.11 5.39 19.27
N ALA A 48 -16.87 4.79 18.36
CA ALA A 48 -16.29 3.98 17.28
C ALA A 48 -15.28 4.81 16.47
N GLY A 49 -14.10 4.26 16.18
CA GLY A 49 -13.02 4.96 15.49
C GLY A 49 -12.20 5.92 16.36
N GLN A 50 -12.48 6.00 17.66
CA GLN A 50 -11.65 6.75 18.60
C GLN A 50 -10.29 6.07 18.80
N LEU A 51 -9.20 6.84 18.76
CA LEU A 51 -7.87 6.36 19.09
C LEU A 51 -7.66 6.38 20.60
N LEU A 52 -6.95 5.37 21.09
CA LEU A 52 -6.52 5.25 22.47
C LEU A 52 -5.03 4.95 22.50
N SER A 53 -4.27 5.72 23.27
CA SER A 53 -2.89 5.37 23.59
C SER A 53 -2.83 4.07 24.40
N GLU A 54 -1.65 3.48 24.58
CA GLU A 54 -1.51 2.28 25.41
C GLU A 54 -1.92 2.51 26.87
N GLU A 55 -1.63 3.69 27.42
CA GLU A 55 -2.03 4.09 28.77
C GLU A 55 -3.56 4.29 28.86
N GLU A 56 -4.14 5.04 27.92
CA GLU A 56 -5.58 5.28 27.86
C GLU A 56 -6.37 3.98 27.66
N PHE A 57 -5.86 3.07 26.83
CA PHE A 57 -6.47 1.76 26.63
C PHE A 57 -6.47 0.94 27.91
N ARG A 58 -5.36 0.95 28.67
CA ARG A 58 -5.27 0.26 29.96
C ARG A 58 -6.21 0.86 31.00
N GLU A 59 -6.33 2.18 31.06
CA GLU A 59 -7.30 2.85 31.92
C GLU A 59 -8.75 2.52 31.54
N ALA A 60 -9.06 2.55 30.24
CA ALA A 60 -10.39 2.22 29.74
C ALA A 60 -10.74 0.75 30.04
N LEU A 61 -9.77 -0.16 29.90
CA LEU A 61 -9.94 -1.56 30.26
C LEU A 61 -10.19 -1.74 31.77
N ASN A 62 -9.48 -0.99 32.63
CA ASN A 62 -9.71 -1.02 34.08
C ASN A 62 -11.09 -0.47 34.47
N LYS A 63 -11.58 0.57 33.77
CA LYS A 63 -12.86 1.24 34.07
C LYS A 63 -14.06 0.49 33.52
N TYR A 64 -13.97 -0.01 32.29
CA TYR A 64 -15.11 -0.55 31.54
C TYR A 64 -15.01 -2.07 31.28
N GLY A 65 -13.86 -2.69 31.56
CA GLY A 65 -13.64 -4.12 31.35
C GLY A 65 -13.95 -4.53 29.91
N ASN A 66 -14.81 -5.54 29.77
CA ASN A 66 -15.23 -6.10 28.49
C ASN A 66 -16.40 -5.34 27.81
N ALA A 67 -16.79 -4.17 28.32
CA ALA A 67 -17.92 -3.42 27.77
C ALA A 67 -17.65 -2.77 26.39
N PHE A 68 -16.40 -2.75 25.93
CA PHE A 68 -16.00 -2.26 24.61
C PHE A 68 -14.92 -3.16 24.01
N LYS A 69 -14.72 -3.06 22.68
CA LYS A 69 -13.61 -3.71 21.97
C LYS A 69 -12.75 -2.66 21.29
N ALA A 70 -11.45 -2.72 21.56
CA ALA A 70 -10.45 -1.97 20.81
C ALA A 70 -9.33 -2.91 20.38
N SER A 71 -8.81 -2.67 19.18
CA SER A 71 -7.74 -3.48 18.59
C SER A 71 -6.77 -2.58 17.83
N MET A 72 -5.64 -3.15 17.41
CA MET A 72 -4.61 -2.45 16.66
C MET A 72 -4.21 -3.21 15.38
N GLY A 73 -3.47 -2.55 14.50
CA GLY A 73 -2.96 -3.14 13.28
C GLY A 73 -4.00 -3.28 12.16
N ALA A 74 -3.66 -4.09 11.16
CA ALA A 74 -4.51 -4.33 9.99
C ALA A 74 -5.84 -5.03 10.35
N GLU A 75 -5.86 -5.84 11.41
CA GLU A 75 -7.06 -6.51 11.91
C GLU A 75 -8.11 -5.51 12.40
N ALA A 76 -7.67 -4.45 13.08
CA ALA A 76 -8.54 -3.37 13.54
C ALA A 76 -9.15 -2.59 12.37
N ILE A 77 -8.34 -2.26 11.37
CA ILE A 77 -8.80 -1.61 10.14
C ILE A 77 -9.82 -2.49 9.42
N LYS A 78 -9.57 -3.80 9.31
CA LYS A 78 -10.50 -4.74 8.70
C LYS A 78 -11.84 -4.78 9.46
N ALA A 79 -11.81 -4.83 10.79
CA ALA A 79 -13.00 -4.82 11.62
C ALA A 79 -13.83 -3.54 11.45
N LEU A 80 -13.18 -2.37 11.40
CA LEU A 80 -13.85 -1.10 11.13
C LEU A 80 -14.52 -1.07 9.75
N LEU A 81 -13.86 -1.64 8.73
CA LEU A 81 -14.40 -1.71 7.37
C LEU A 81 -15.56 -2.71 7.24
N LEU A 82 -15.52 -3.83 7.97
CA LEU A 82 -16.60 -4.81 7.98
C LEU A 82 -17.87 -4.28 8.67
N ASN A 83 -17.71 -3.48 9.72
CA ASN A 83 -18.83 -2.84 10.41
C ASN A 83 -19.39 -1.63 9.66
N LEU A 84 -18.78 -1.23 8.54
CA LEU A 84 -19.17 -0.06 7.76
C LEU A 84 -20.25 -0.43 6.73
N ASP A 85 -21.49 -0.06 7.01
CA ASP A 85 -22.55 -0.15 6.00
C ASP A 85 -22.53 1.08 5.08
N VAL A 86 -22.15 0.83 3.81
CA VAL A 86 -22.02 1.83 2.76
C VAL A 86 -23.37 2.46 2.39
N HIS A 87 -24.48 1.71 2.52
CA HIS A 87 -25.81 2.19 2.15
C HIS A 87 -26.34 3.21 3.16
N THR A 88 -26.31 2.86 4.45
CA THR A 88 -26.71 3.76 5.55
C THR A 88 -25.81 4.99 5.60
N LEU A 89 -24.48 4.80 5.52
CA LEU A 89 -23.52 5.90 5.50
C LEU A 89 -23.76 6.88 4.34
N SER A 90 -24.10 6.39 3.14
CA SER A 90 -24.42 7.26 2.01
C SER A 90 -25.63 8.16 2.29
N ASN A 91 -26.65 7.65 2.98
CA ASN A 91 -27.86 8.41 3.31
C ASN A 91 -27.56 9.44 4.42
N GLU A 92 -26.84 9.03 5.45
CA GLU A 92 -26.39 9.92 6.53
C GLU A 92 -25.56 11.09 6.02
N LEU A 93 -24.62 10.83 5.09
CA LEU A 93 -23.78 11.86 4.50
C LEU A 93 -24.59 12.87 3.67
N ARG A 94 -25.60 12.42 2.92
CA ARG A 94 -26.50 13.32 2.17
C ARG A 94 -27.27 14.24 3.12
N LEU A 95 -27.82 13.69 4.20
CA LEU A 95 -28.51 14.48 5.24
C LEU A 95 -27.57 15.45 5.96
N ALA A 96 -26.33 15.02 6.24
CA ALA A 96 -25.33 15.87 6.90
C ALA A 96 -24.91 17.06 6.02
N ILE A 97 -24.83 16.86 4.70
CA ILE A 97 -24.55 17.93 3.73
C ILE A 97 -25.68 18.96 3.74
N THR A 98 -26.95 18.53 3.70
CA THR A 98 -28.09 19.45 3.71
C THR A 98 -28.25 20.22 5.02
N LYS A 99 -27.88 19.60 6.16
CA LYS A 99 -27.98 20.24 7.48
C LYS A 99 -26.87 21.23 7.78
N THR A 100 -25.72 21.11 7.13
CA THR A 100 -24.52 21.90 7.46
C THR A 100 -24.39 23.11 6.55
N SER A 101 -24.27 24.32 7.11
CA SER A 101 -24.06 25.55 6.35
C SER A 101 -22.58 25.89 6.06
N SER A 102 -21.64 25.20 6.71
CA SER A 102 -20.20 25.45 6.58
C SER A 102 -19.64 24.92 5.25
N LYS A 103 -19.10 25.82 4.41
CA LYS A 103 -18.49 25.48 3.11
C LYS A 103 -17.39 24.41 3.21
N GLN A 104 -16.55 24.45 4.25
CA GLN A 104 -15.46 23.50 4.43
C GLN A 104 -15.98 22.09 4.77
N LYS A 105 -16.91 21.99 5.73
CA LYS A 105 -17.53 20.70 6.08
C LYS A 105 -18.30 20.11 4.90
N ILE A 106 -19.02 20.93 4.14
CA ILE A 106 -19.72 20.48 2.93
C ILE A 106 -18.72 19.88 1.94
N LYS A 107 -17.58 20.54 1.69
CA LYS A 107 -16.52 20.04 0.79
C LYS A 107 -15.99 18.68 1.21
N ASP A 108 -15.71 18.50 2.50
CA ASP A 108 -15.15 17.25 3.03
C ASP A 108 -16.19 16.13 3.04
N LEU A 109 -17.44 16.42 3.43
CA LEU A 109 -18.55 15.47 3.33
C LEU A 109 -18.83 15.07 1.89
N THR A 110 -18.71 16.00 0.93
CA THR A 110 -18.91 15.73 -0.50
C THR A 110 -17.83 14.80 -1.03
N LYS A 111 -16.55 15.01 -0.66
CA LYS A 111 -15.44 14.11 -1.01
C LYS A 111 -15.66 12.70 -0.44
N ARG A 112 -16.12 12.63 0.81
CA ARG A 112 -16.44 11.34 1.47
C ARG A 112 -17.59 10.63 0.78
N LEU A 113 -18.70 11.33 0.54
CA LEU A 113 -19.86 10.81 -0.17
C LEU A 113 -19.48 10.32 -1.58
N LYS A 114 -18.60 11.04 -2.29
CA LYS A 114 -18.09 10.60 -3.60
C LYS A 114 -17.38 9.25 -3.49
N THR A 115 -16.48 9.09 -2.53
CA THR A 115 -15.75 7.81 -2.33
C THR A 115 -16.69 6.68 -1.91
N VAL A 116 -17.65 6.96 -1.02
CA VAL A 116 -18.67 5.99 -0.59
C VAL A 116 -19.53 5.54 -1.78
N ASN A 117 -19.96 6.47 -2.64
CA ASN A 117 -20.71 6.14 -3.85
C ASN A 117 -19.87 5.36 -4.87
N GLU A 118 -18.58 5.66 -5.02
CA GLU A 118 -17.67 4.88 -5.88
C GLU A 118 -17.59 3.42 -5.42
N VAL A 119 -17.50 3.17 -4.11
CA VAL A 119 -17.51 1.80 -3.57
C VAL A 119 -18.89 1.16 -3.75
N LYS A 120 -19.97 1.86 -3.39
CA LYS A 120 -21.36 1.40 -3.48
C LYS A 120 -21.76 0.97 -4.91
N ASN A 121 -21.33 1.74 -5.91
CA ASN A 121 -21.65 1.47 -7.31
C ASN A 121 -20.73 0.41 -7.93
N SER A 122 -19.66 0.03 -7.24
CA SER A 122 -18.75 -1.02 -7.68
C SER A 122 -19.13 -2.37 -7.06
N SER A 123 -18.66 -3.46 -7.65
CA SER A 123 -18.75 -4.80 -7.05
C SER A 123 -17.73 -5.04 -5.93
N ASN A 124 -16.96 -4.02 -5.55
CA ASN A 124 -15.86 -4.16 -4.60
C ASN A 124 -16.35 -4.00 -3.17
N LYS A 125 -15.82 -4.84 -2.28
CA LYS A 125 -16.09 -4.71 -0.86
C LYS A 125 -15.03 -3.83 -0.16
N PRO A 126 -15.40 -2.97 0.80
CA PRO A 126 -14.47 -2.11 1.53
C PRO A 126 -13.28 -2.85 2.15
N GLU A 127 -13.51 -4.04 2.71
CA GLU A 127 -12.52 -4.84 3.43
C GLU A 127 -11.39 -5.38 2.53
N TRP A 128 -11.55 -5.41 1.21
CA TRP A 128 -10.53 -5.88 0.25
C TRP A 128 -9.28 -5.00 0.20
N ILE A 129 -9.33 -3.81 0.81
CA ILE A 129 -8.14 -2.97 1.03
C ILE A 129 -7.13 -3.66 1.96
N VAL A 130 -7.61 -4.58 2.81
CA VAL A 130 -6.78 -5.38 3.70
C VAL A 130 -6.45 -6.72 3.01
N LEU A 131 -5.17 -6.93 2.74
CA LEU A 131 -4.64 -8.12 2.10
C LEU A 131 -4.51 -9.25 3.12
N GLU A 132 -5.14 -10.38 2.84
CA GLU A 132 -4.90 -11.65 3.54
C GLU A 132 -3.88 -12.52 2.83
N VAL A 133 -3.79 -12.36 1.50
CA VAL A 133 -2.90 -13.10 0.62
C VAL A 133 -2.19 -12.12 -0.30
N VAL A 134 -0.87 -12.29 -0.44
CA VAL A 134 -0.04 -11.49 -1.35
C VAL A 134 0.36 -12.38 -2.53
N PRO A 135 -0.01 -12.03 -3.78
CA PRO A 135 0.36 -12.81 -4.95
C PRO A 135 1.86 -12.68 -5.26
N VAL A 136 2.42 -13.76 -5.80
CA VAL A 136 3.82 -13.81 -6.23
C VAL A 136 3.90 -13.76 -7.75
N ILE A 137 4.69 -12.83 -8.27
CA ILE A 137 4.91 -12.69 -9.72
C ILE A 137 5.64 -13.93 -10.27
N PRO A 138 5.32 -14.39 -11.50
CA PRO A 138 6.00 -15.50 -12.15
C PRO A 138 7.54 -15.36 -12.16
N PRO A 139 8.31 -16.46 -11.98
CA PRO A 139 9.77 -16.43 -11.92
C PRO A 139 10.43 -15.74 -13.12
N ASP A 140 9.89 -15.90 -14.32
CA ASP A 140 10.44 -15.32 -15.55
C ASP A 140 10.46 -13.79 -15.55
N LEU A 141 9.54 -13.17 -14.80
CA LEU A 141 9.48 -11.71 -14.62
C LEU A 141 10.38 -11.20 -13.48
N ARG A 142 11.04 -12.12 -12.76
CA ARG A 142 12.00 -11.85 -11.67
C ARG A 142 13.22 -12.79 -11.77
N PRO A 143 13.95 -12.76 -12.89
CA PRO A 143 14.95 -13.78 -13.20
C PRO A 143 16.15 -13.75 -12.24
N LEU A 144 16.80 -14.90 -12.14
CA LEU A 144 18.09 -15.11 -11.50
C LEU A 144 19.03 -15.64 -12.59
N VAL A 145 19.94 -14.78 -13.06
CA VAL A 145 20.79 -15.06 -14.22
C VAL A 145 22.22 -15.26 -13.73
N LEU A 146 22.84 -16.37 -14.13
CA LEU A 146 24.25 -16.62 -13.88
C LEU A 146 25.11 -15.74 -14.81
N LEU A 147 26.07 -15.01 -14.24
CA LEU A 147 27.05 -14.22 -14.97
C LEU A 147 28.33 -15.04 -15.19
N GLU A 148 29.13 -14.64 -16.18
CA GLU A 148 30.37 -15.33 -16.60
C GLU A 148 31.38 -15.56 -15.46
N ARG A 149 31.36 -14.71 -14.42
CA ARG A 149 32.26 -14.83 -13.25
C ARG A 149 31.73 -15.73 -12.13
N GLY A 150 30.70 -16.54 -12.39
CA GLY A 150 30.04 -17.36 -11.37
C GLY A 150 29.13 -16.59 -10.40
N ASN A 151 29.00 -15.27 -10.57
CA ASN A 151 28.09 -14.44 -9.77
C ASN A 151 26.66 -14.52 -10.32
N PHE A 152 25.66 -14.36 -9.45
CA PHE A 152 24.26 -14.29 -9.87
C PHE A 152 23.77 -12.84 -9.92
N ALA A 153 23.15 -12.46 -11.04
CA ALA A 153 22.34 -11.26 -11.14
C ALA A 153 20.90 -11.59 -10.72
N THR A 154 20.43 -10.96 -9.64
CA THR A 154 19.09 -11.16 -9.10
C THR A 154 18.23 -9.92 -9.23
N SER A 155 16.96 -10.08 -9.58
CA SER A 155 15.98 -8.99 -9.50
C SER A 155 15.76 -8.51 -8.05
N ASP A 156 15.65 -7.19 -7.85
CA ASP A 156 15.35 -6.56 -6.55
C ASP A 156 14.05 -7.12 -5.93
N LEU A 157 13.09 -7.54 -6.75
CA LEU A 157 11.83 -8.15 -6.26
C LEU A 157 12.09 -9.43 -5.47
N ASN A 158 13.09 -10.24 -5.84
CA ASN A 158 13.39 -11.48 -5.15
C ASN A 158 13.82 -11.20 -3.70
N ASP A 159 14.56 -10.11 -3.46
CA ASP A 159 14.94 -9.69 -2.12
C ASP A 159 13.74 -9.23 -1.29
N LEU A 160 12.82 -8.47 -1.89
CA LEU A 160 11.60 -8.01 -1.23
C LEU A 160 10.67 -9.19 -0.89
N TYR A 161 10.48 -10.14 -1.82
CA TYR A 161 9.72 -11.36 -1.57
C TYR A 161 10.36 -12.23 -0.48
N ARG A 162 11.68 -12.43 -0.54
CA ARG A 162 12.42 -13.19 0.48
C ARG A 162 12.23 -12.60 1.88
N ARG A 163 12.25 -11.26 2.00
CA ARG A 163 11.98 -10.57 3.27
C ARG A 163 10.57 -10.89 3.79
N ILE A 164 9.54 -10.79 2.95
CA ILE A 164 8.15 -11.10 3.36
C ILE A 164 8.02 -12.55 3.81
N ILE A 165 8.54 -13.50 3.02
CA ILE A 165 8.45 -14.94 3.33
C ILE A 165 9.13 -15.24 4.67
N ASN A 166 10.35 -14.72 4.89
CA ASN A 166 11.08 -14.93 6.13
C ASN A 166 10.35 -14.34 7.33
N ARG A 167 9.77 -13.14 7.19
CA ARG A 167 8.97 -12.49 8.26
C ARG A 167 7.68 -13.26 8.55
N ASN A 168 6.98 -13.72 7.53
CA ASN A 168 5.75 -14.49 7.69
C ASN A 168 6.01 -15.84 8.38
N ASN A 169 7.06 -16.55 7.97
CA ASN A 169 7.47 -17.82 8.58
C ASN A 169 7.93 -17.63 10.03
N ARG A 170 8.65 -16.53 10.33
CA ARG A 170 9.06 -16.17 11.68
C ARG A 170 7.84 -15.82 12.56
N LEU A 171 6.89 -15.04 12.06
CA LEU A 171 5.66 -14.70 12.76
C LEU A 171 4.87 -15.97 13.11
N LYS A 172 4.74 -16.91 12.15
CA LYS A 172 4.08 -18.20 12.39
C LYS A 172 4.75 -18.97 13.53
N LYS A 173 6.08 -19.12 13.49
CA LYS A 173 6.83 -19.79 14.57
C LYS A 173 6.65 -19.11 15.94
N LEU A 174 6.61 -17.78 15.98
CA LEU A 174 6.40 -17.03 17.23
C LEU A 174 4.99 -17.22 17.80
N MET A 175 3.98 -17.34 16.92
CA MET A 175 2.62 -17.67 17.32
C MET A 175 2.51 -19.10 17.85
N ASP A 176 3.15 -20.07 17.17
CA ASP A 176 3.15 -21.48 17.59
C ASP A 176 3.83 -21.68 18.95
N LEU A 177 4.83 -20.86 19.28
CA LEU A 177 5.54 -20.87 20.57
C LEU A 177 4.85 -20.03 21.66
N ASN A 178 3.69 -19.43 21.39
CA ASN A 178 3.00 -18.50 22.30
C ASN A 178 3.94 -17.40 22.84
N ALA A 179 4.76 -16.82 21.97
CA ALA A 179 5.66 -15.74 22.35
C ALA A 179 4.88 -14.52 22.92
N PRO A 180 5.48 -13.72 23.80
CA PRO A 180 4.83 -12.53 24.36
C PRO A 180 4.27 -11.58 23.29
N ASP A 181 3.12 -10.96 23.58
CA ASP A 181 2.39 -10.08 22.65
C ASP A 181 3.24 -8.95 22.07
N VAL A 182 4.16 -8.38 22.85
CA VAL A 182 5.07 -7.33 22.40
C VAL A 182 5.93 -7.79 21.21
N ILE A 183 6.40 -9.04 21.26
CA ILE A 183 7.23 -9.64 20.20
C ILE A 183 6.36 -9.93 18.97
N ILE A 184 5.16 -10.46 19.17
CA ILE A 184 4.20 -10.75 18.09
C ILE A 184 3.80 -9.45 17.37
N ARG A 185 3.47 -8.38 18.11
CA ARG A 185 3.12 -7.06 17.57
C ARG A 185 4.28 -6.48 16.75
N ASN A 186 5.50 -6.57 17.27
CA ASN A 186 6.67 -6.11 16.53
C ASN A 186 6.87 -6.90 15.23
N GLU A 187 6.69 -8.23 15.23
CA GLU A 187 6.82 -9.02 14.01
C GLU A 187 5.67 -8.77 13.03
N LYS A 188 4.43 -8.56 13.49
CA LYS A 188 3.30 -8.10 12.66
C LYS A 188 3.60 -6.74 12.00
N ARG A 189 4.15 -5.79 12.76
CA ARG A 189 4.60 -4.48 12.25
C ARG A 189 5.70 -4.63 11.19
N MET A 190 6.69 -5.49 11.43
CA MET A 190 7.76 -5.77 10.47
C MET A 190 7.23 -6.43 9.19
N LEU A 191 6.24 -7.32 9.31
CA LEU A 191 5.58 -7.94 8.16
C LEU A 191 4.83 -6.90 7.33
N GLN A 192 4.07 -6.00 7.98
CA GLN A 192 3.40 -4.89 7.29
C GLN A 192 4.41 -4.03 6.51
N GLN A 193 5.52 -3.64 7.13
CA GLN A 193 6.58 -2.86 6.46
C GLN A 193 7.24 -3.62 5.29
N ALA A 194 7.37 -4.94 5.39
CA ALA A 194 7.88 -5.76 4.31
C ALA A 194 6.92 -5.77 3.10
N VAL A 195 5.62 -5.92 3.35
CA VAL A 195 4.57 -5.83 2.30
C VAL A 195 4.54 -4.44 1.68
N ASP A 196 4.62 -3.39 2.50
CA ASP A 196 4.71 -1.99 2.06
C ASP A 196 5.89 -1.80 1.08
N SER A 197 7.07 -2.33 1.43
CA SER A 197 8.27 -2.22 0.61
C SER A 197 8.19 -2.97 -0.72
N LEU A 198 7.48 -4.10 -0.77
CA LEU A 198 7.25 -4.83 -2.01
C LEU A 198 6.35 -4.03 -2.97
N LEU A 199 5.26 -3.47 -2.43
CA LEU A 199 4.27 -2.74 -3.22
C LEU A 199 4.80 -1.37 -3.67
N ASP A 200 5.27 -0.53 -2.74
CA ASP A 200 5.78 0.82 -3.04
C ASP A 200 6.86 1.24 -2.02
N ASN A 201 8.10 0.81 -2.26
CA ASN A 201 9.25 1.10 -1.40
C ASN A 201 9.51 2.60 -1.23
N GLY A 202 9.22 3.39 -2.27
CA GLY A 202 9.42 4.84 -2.25
C GLY A 202 8.48 5.60 -1.32
N ARG A 203 7.33 5.02 -0.95
CA ARG A 203 6.37 5.63 -0.01
C ARG A 203 6.61 5.26 1.44
N CYS A 204 7.51 4.31 1.69
CA CYS A 204 7.93 3.96 3.04
C CYS A 204 8.72 5.13 3.66
N ARG A 205 8.60 5.36 4.98
CA ARG A 205 9.35 6.43 5.66
C ARG A 205 10.86 6.29 5.46
N ARG A 206 11.35 5.06 5.41
CA ARG A 206 12.73 4.72 5.07
C ARG A 206 12.69 3.61 4.02
N PRO A 207 13.18 3.85 2.79
CA PRO A 207 13.19 2.82 1.77
C PRO A 207 14.17 1.70 2.15
N VAL A 208 13.82 0.47 1.82
CA VAL A 208 14.71 -0.68 1.97
C VAL A 208 15.82 -0.56 0.94
N LEU A 209 17.06 -0.59 1.44
CA LEU A 209 18.27 -0.51 0.63
C LEU A 209 18.82 -1.92 0.32
N GLY A 210 19.39 -2.08 -0.86
CA GLY A 210 20.14 -3.26 -1.28
C GLY A 210 21.62 -3.19 -0.87
N SER A 211 22.41 -4.17 -1.31
CA SER A 211 23.86 -4.27 -1.01
C SER A 211 24.66 -3.01 -1.39
N ASN A 212 24.25 -2.33 -2.46
CA ASN A 212 24.96 -1.17 -2.99
C ASN A 212 24.44 0.16 -2.40
N ASN A 213 23.78 0.12 -1.24
CA ASN A 213 23.10 1.27 -0.60
C ASN A 213 22.06 1.99 -1.48
N ARG A 214 21.70 1.41 -2.63
CA ARG A 214 20.61 1.91 -3.48
C ARG A 214 19.26 1.39 -2.98
N PRO A 215 18.17 2.16 -3.06
CA PRO A 215 16.84 1.66 -2.75
C PRO A 215 16.46 0.53 -3.73
N LEU A 216 15.88 -0.54 -3.20
CA LEU A 216 15.36 -1.64 -4.01
C LEU A 216 14.16 -1.17 -4.82
N LYS A 217 14.09 -1.55 -6.10
CA LYS A 217 12.94 -1.24 -6.97
C LYS A 217 11.73 -2.10 -6.57
N SER A 218 10.63 -1.43 -6.24
CA SER A 218 9.34 -2.07 -5.90
C SER A 218 8.48 -2.34 -7.14
N LEU A 219 7.35 -3.02 -6.96
CA LEU A 219 6.36 -3.26 -8.02
C LEU A 219 5.87 -1.97 -8.66
N THR A 220 5.60 -0.95 -7.85
CA THR A 220 5.20 0.36 -8.36
C THR A 220 6.32 1.00 -9.20
N ASP A 221 7.58 0.89 -8.77
CA ASP A 221 8.74 1.48 -9.46
C ASP A 221 9.04 0.81 -10.81
N MET A 222 8.68 -0.46 -10.98
CA MET A 222 8.79 -1.14 -12.28
C MET A 222 7.81 -0.58 -13.31
N ILE A 223 6.67 -0.07 -12.86
CA ILE A 223 5.60 0.40 -13.74
C ILE A 223 5.76 1.89 -14.04
N LYS A 224 6.06 2.71 -13.02
CA LYS A 224 6.12 4.18 -13.14
C LYS A 224 7.50 4.69 -13.56
N GLY A 225 7.55 5.96 -13.98
CA GLY A 225 8.80 6.68 -14.24
C GLY A 225 9.35 6.52 -15.66
N LYS A 226 10.50 7.17 -15.94
CA LYS A 226 11.14 7.17 -17.26
C LYS A 226 11.64 5.77 -17.66
N GLN A 227 12.22 5.04 -16.69
CA GLN A 227 12.65 3.65 -16.83
C GLN A 227 11.53 2.64 -16.48
N GLY A 228 10.28 3.11 -16.39
CA GLY A 228 9.13 2.26 -16.11
C GLY A 228 8.59 1.61 -17.37
N ARG A 229 7.86 0.50 -17.22
CA ARG A 229 7.32 -0.28 -18.35
C ARG A 229 6.53 0.55 -19.36
N PHE A 230 5.73 1.52 -18.91
CA PHE A 230 4.91 2.34 -19.82
C PHE A 230 5.75 3.19 -20.77
N ARG A 231 6.77 3.89 -20.26
CA ARG A 231 7.55 4.83 -21.07
C ARG A 231 8.68 4.15 -21.82
N GLU A 232 9.38 3.24 -21.15
CA GLU A 232 10.55 2.60 -21.73
C GLU A 232 10.16 1.47 -22.67
N ASN A 233 9.30 0.54 -22.25
CA ASN A 233 9.06 -0.69 -23.03
C ASN A 233 7.86 -0.61 -23.98
N LEU A 234 6.77 0.05 -23.56
CA LEU A 234 5.55 0.11 -24.38
C LEU A 234 5.66 1.17 -25.48
N LEU A 235 6.20 2.34 -25.17
CA LEU A 235 6.39 3.42 -26.15
C LEU A 235 7.78 3.39 -26.83
N GLY A 236 8.82 2.95 -26.11
CA GLY A 236 10.20 2.89 -26.61
C GLY A 236 10.61 1.47 -27.03
N LYS A 237 10.10 0.97 -28.15
CA LYS A 237 10.52 -0.35 -28.64
C LYS A 237 11.79 -0.23 -29.48
N ARG A 238 12.78 -1.08 -29.19
CA ARG A 238 13.86 -1.34 -30.13
C ARG A 238 13.26 -2.09 -31.32
N VAL A 239 13.61 -1.63 -32.52
CA VAL A 239 13.10 -2.20 -33.77
C VAL A 239 14.24 -2.81 -34.55
N ASP A 240 13.97 -4.00 -35.10
CA ASP A 240 14.86 -4.64 -36.07
C ASP A 240 14.86 -3.84 -37.37
N TYR A 241 15.81 -4.14 -38.27
CA TYR A 241 16.02 -3.42 -39.53
C TYR A 241 16.28 -1.91 -39.34
N SER A 242 16.90 -1.55 -38.22
CA SER A 242 17.37 -0.20 -37.97
C SER A 242 18.89 -0.16 -37.87
N ALA A 243 19.48 0.90 -38.44
CA ALA A 243 20.91 1.15 -38.37
C ALA A 243 21.16 2.64 -38.12
N ARG A 244 22.31 2.96 -37.55
CA ARG A 244 22.78 4.32 -37.35
C ARG A 244 24.20 4.43 -37.89
N SER A 245 24.45 5.45 -38.70
CA SER A 245 25.78 5.79 -39.20
C SER A 245 26.00 7.31 -39.12
N VAL A 246 27.23 7.74 -39.30
CA VAL A 246 27.59 9.15 -39.37
C VAL A 246 27.17 9.71 -40.73
N ILE A 247 26.48 10.85 -40.72
CA ILE A 247 26.07 11.55 -41.95
C ILE A 247 27.24 12.38 -42.49
N VAL A 248 27.44 12.32 -43.81
CA VAL A 248 28.45 13.10 -44.55
C VAL A 248 27.79 13.81 -45.73
N VAL A 249 28.41 14.89 -46.22
CA VAL A 249 27.87 15.68 -47.34
C VAL A 249 28.01 14.88 -48.64
N GLY A 250 26.90 14.68 -49.36
CA GLY A 250 26.85 14.02 -50.66
C GLY A 250 26.42 14.99 -51.76
N PRO A 251 27.33 15.84 -52.29
CA PRO A 251 26.98 16.98 -53.14
C PRO A 251 26.35 16.59 -54.49
N ASN A 252 26.54 15.36 -54.95
CA ASN A 252 26.04 14.87 -56.23
C ASN A 252 24.67 14.15 -56.13
N LEU A 253 24.04 14.10 -54.94
CA LEU A 253 22.76 13.44 -54.73
C LEU A 253 21.58 14.37 -55.09
N LYS A 254 20.52 13.79 -55.65
CA LYS A 254 19.25 14.51 -55.84
C LYS A 254 18.50 14.65 -54.50
N LEU A 255 17.57 15.61 -54.41
CA LEU A 255 16.82 15.93 -53.18
C LEU A 255 16.12 14.71 -52.53
N TYR A 256 15.70 13.72 -53.33
CA TYR A 256 14.98 12.53 -52.88
C TYR A 256 15.87 11.30 -52.65
N GLN A 257 17.20 11.45 -52.67
CA GLN A 257 18.15 10.33 -52.57
C GLN A 257 19.00 10.40 -51.30
N CYS A 258 19.40 9.23 -50.79
CA CYS A 258 20.41 9.10 -49.74
C CYS A 258 21.41 7.99 -50.10
N GLY A 259 22.66 8.12 -49.62
CA GLY A 259 23.69 7.08 -49.76
C GLY A 259 23.61 6.08 -48.62
N LEU A 260 23.59 4.78 -48.93
CA LEU A 260 23.62 3.69 -47.97
C LEU A 260 24.99 2.96 -48.06
N PRO A 261 25.65 2.66 -46.92
CA PRO A 261 26.82 1.79 -46.90
C PRO A 261 26.50 0.39 -47.46
N LYS A 262 27.47 -0.22 -48.14
CA LYS A 262 27.37 -1.59 -48.67
C LYS A 262 27.45 -2.64 -47.55
#